data_AF-A0A6N7M2X4-F1
#
_entry.id   AF-A0A6N7M2X4-F1
#
_cell.length_a   1.000
_cell.length_b   1.000
_cell.length_c   1.000
_cell.angle_alpha   90.00
_cell.angle_beta   90.00
_cell.angle_gamma   90.00
#
_symmetry.space_group_name_H-M   'P 1'
#
loop_
_entity.id
_entity.type
_entity.pdbx_description
1 polymer ?
#
loop_
_entity_poly.entity_id
_entity_poly.type
_entity_poly.pdbx_seq_one_letter_code
_entity_poly.pdbx_strand_id
1 'polypeptide(L)'
;MRKSISLLILILPLLGLSIFTQYQVERRFEFPLPLIVEIKPSSFIYFWGSLLGLRRVSSDLAWIRLLQYYGTSEGEEEHVHHLHHCERGEYEDLLPMCQEVVRLDPYFHYAYLFGGGCLAFNHERYDEAIELLQQGIKNNPKFWRFRLYIAAIVYTKTKEYDKVVPLLEEAIKYRDCPEVVKIFLANIYKVKGEFEKAIAIWEHILATSRDEQVRSAAESHLKEMGILR
;
A
#
# COMPACT_ATOMS: atom_id res chain seq x y z
N MET A 1 24.87 -48.66 -20.89
CA MET A 1 26.02 -47.75 -21.05
C MET A 1 25.71 -46.46 -21.81
N ARG A 2 25.07 -46.48 -23.00
CA ARG A 2 24.85 -45.27 -23.83
C ARG A 2 23.99 -44.16 -23.17
N LYS A 3 22.98 -44.51 -22.36
CA LYS A 3 22.14 -43.55 -21.63
C LYS A 3 22.88 -42.81 -20.50
N SER A 4 23.79 -43.47 -19.77
CA SER A 4 24.59 -42.82 -18.71
C SER A 4 25.57 -41.80 -19.28
N ILE A 5 26.16 -42.06 -20.45
CA ILE A 5 27.08 -41.14 -21.11
C ILE A 5 26.32 -39.88 -21.56
N SER A 6 25.12 -40.04 -22.11
CA SER A 6 24.26 -38.92 -22.50
C SER A 6 23.80 -38.06 -21.30
N LEU A 7 23.59 -38.69 -20.14
CA LEU A 7 23.20 -37.97 -18.92
C LEU A 7 24.37 -37.17 -18.34
N LEU A 8 25.58 -37.73 -18.37
CA LEU A 8 26.81 -37.07 -17.92
C LEU A 8 27.13 -35.81 -18.75
N ILE A 9 26.91 -35.86 -20.06
CA ILE A 9 27.09 -34.72 -20.98
C ILE A 9 26.15 -33.56 -20.64
N LEU A 10 25.00 -33.84 -20.02
CA LEU A 10 24.01 -32.84 -19.65
C LEU A 10 24.21 -32.31 -18.22
N ILE A 11 24.69 -33.17 -17.31
CA ILE A 11 24.93 -32.84 -15.90
C ILE A 11 26.21 -32.00 -15.71
N LEU A 12 27.30 -32.36 -16.37
CA LEU A 12 28.59 -31.64 -16.25
C LEU A 12 28.49 -30.13 -16.54
N PRO A 13 27.86 -29.66 -17.63
CA PRO A 13 27.72 -28.23 -17.87
C PRO A 13 26.79 -27.54 -16.87
N LEU A 14 25.76 -28.22 -16.35
CA LEU A 14 24.91 -27.67 -15.29
C LEU A 14 25.66 -27.50 -13.97
N LEU A 15 26.50 -28.48 -13.61
CA LEU A 15 27.38 -28.42 -12.45
C LEU A 15 28.43 -27.31 -12.60
N GLY A 16 29.04 -27.20 -13.78
CA GLY A 16 29.97 -26.12 -14.10
C GLY A 16 29.31 -24.74 -14.02
N LEU A 17 28.09 -24.62 -14.55
CA LEU A 17 27.30 -23.39 -14.45
C LEU A 17 26.97 -23.07 -12.99
N SER A 18 26.56 -24.06 -12.19
CA SER A 18 26.27 -23.88 -10.76
C SER A 18 27.49 -23.36 -10.00
N ILE A 19 28.66 -24.00 -10.16
CA ILE A 19 29.91 -23.59 -9.51
C ILE A 19 30.32 -22.20 -9.98
N PHE A 20 30.22 -21.92 -11.28
CA PHE A 20 30.51 -20.59 -11.82
C PHE A 20 29.59 -19.52 -11.24
N THR A 21 28.28 -19.79 -11.16
CA THR A 21 27.33 -18.85 -10.55
C THR A 21 27.61 -18.63 -9.07
N GLN A 22 27.92 -19.70 -8.32
CA GLN A 22 28.28 -19.60 -6.91
C GLN A 22 29.55 -18.77 -6.70
N TYR A 23 30.60 -19.02 -7.50
CA TYR A 23 31.83 -18.23 -7.47
C TYR A 23 31.59 -16.74 -7.79
N GLN A 24 30.71 -16.45 -8.76
CA GLN A 24 30.35 -15.06 -9.09
C GLN A 24 29.54 -14.38 -7.97
N VAL A 25 28.67 -15.13 -7.28
CA VAL A 25 27.90 -14.64 -6.13
C VAL A 25 28.85 -14.36 -4.96
N GLU A 26 29.70 -15.31 -4.58
CA GLU A 26 30.67 -15.16 -3.48
C GLU A 26 31.67 -14.02 -3.73
N ARG A 27 32.01 -13.72 -4.99
CA ARG A 27 32.86 -12.57 -5.33
C ARG A 27 32.15 -11.23 -5.34
N ARG A 28 30.83 -11.21 -5.55
CA ARG A 28 30.04 -9.98 -5.60
C ARG A 28 29.39 -9.64 -4.28
N PHE A 29 29.16 -10.64 -3.43
CA PHE A 29 28.44 -10.50 -2.18
C PHE A 29 29.32 -11.00 -1.05
N GLU A 30 29.77 -10.07 -0.20
CA GLU A 30 30.37 -10.42 1.09
C GLU A 30 29.25 -10.76 2.08
N PHE A 31 29.46 -11.78 2.91
CA PHE A 31 28.53 -12.18 3.96
C PHE A 31 29.03 -11.69 5.34
N PRO A 32 28.16 -11.16 6.22
CA PRO A 32 26.72 -10.97 6.01
C PRO A 32 26.44 -9.94 4.91
N LEU A 33 25.40 -10.20 4.12
CA LEU A 33 24.96 -9.26 3.09
C LEU A 33 24.74 -7.88 3.72
N PRO A 34 25.06 -6.79 3.00
CA PRO A 34 24.80 -5.45 3.51
C PRO A 34 23.31 -5.31 3.86
N LEU A 35 22.98 -4.57 4.93
CA LEU A 35 21.59 -4.31 5.34
C LEU A 35 20.74 -3.77 4.17
N ILE A 36 21.40 -3.02 3.29
CA ILE A 36 20.83 -2.41 2.10
C ILE A 36 21.49 -3.05 0.90
N VAL A 37 20.72 -3.86 0.17
CA VAL A 37 21.14 -4.31 -1.15
C VAL A 37 20.55 -3.30 -2.12
N GLU A 38 21.37 -2.44 -2.72
CA GLU A 38 20.95 -1.68 -3.90
C GLU A 38 20.65 -2.66 -5.03
N ILE A 39 19.44 -3.20 -5.05
CA ILE A 39 18.93 -3.89 -6.21
C ILE A 39 18.68 -2.76 -7.21
N LYS A 40 19.59 -2.56 -8.15
CA LYS A 40 19.35 -1.81 -9.38
C LYS A 40 18.80 -2.82 -10.39
N PRO A 41 17.49 -3.08 -10.41
CA PRO A 41 16.93 -4.00 -11.37
C PRO A 41 17.19 -3.42 -12.74
N SER A 42 18.06 -4.07 -13.50
CA SER A 42 18.19 -3.75 -14.90
C SER A 42 16.84 -4.03 -15.56
N SER A 43 16.51 -3.28 -16.60
CA SER A 43 15.36 -3.53 -17.48
C SER A 43 15.28 -4.99 -17.93
N PHE A 44 16.40 -5.72 -17.86
CA PHE A 44 16.53 -7.17 -18.02
C PHE A 44 15.69 -8.01 -17.04
N ILE A 45 15.68 -7.73 -15.73
CA ILE A 45 14.91 -8.52 -14.75
C ILE A 45 13.41 -8.35 -14.99
N TYR A 46 12.97 -7.13 -15.28
CA TYR A 46 11.59 -6.85 -15.62
C TYR A 46 11.19 -7.41 -16.99
N PHE A 47 12.10 -7.40 -17.96
CA PHE A 47 11.91 -7.98 -19.28
C PHE A 47 11.72 -9.50 -19.20
N TRP A 48 12.64 -10.23 -18.55
CA TRP A 48 12.53 -11.68 -18.40
C TRP A 48 11.43 -12.09 -17.44
N GLY A 49 11.21 -11.33 -16.37
CA GLY A 49 10.08 -11.54 -15.48
C GLY A 49 8.74 -11.41 -16.21
N SER A 50 8.61 -10.45 -17.12
CA SER A 50 7.43 -10.32 -17.96
C SER A 50 7.33 -11.43 -19.01
N LEU A 51 8.45 -11.77 -19.66
CA LEU A 51 8.51 -12.77 -20.73
C LEU A 51 8.22 -14.19 -20.22
N LEU A 52 8.68 -14.53 -19.01
CA LEU A 52 8.50 -15.84 -18.38
C LEU A 52 7.21 -15.92 -17.54
N GLY A 53 6.38 -14.87 -17.52
CA GLY A 53 5.15 -14.83 -16.72
C GLY A 53 5.36 -14.64 -15.22
N LEU A 54 6.57 -14.31 -14.77
CA LEU A 54 6.98 -14.08 -13.38
C LEU A 54 6.78 -12.62 -12.92
N ARG A 55 5.80 -11.90 -13.50
CA ARG A 55 5.55 -10.48 -13.21
C ARG A 55 5.33 -10.18 -11.74
N ARG A 56 4.68 -11.10 -11.01
CA ARG A 56 4.46 -10.97 -9.55
C ARG A 56 5.76 -11.05 -8.76
N VAL A 57 6.65 -11.98 -9.11
CA VAL A 57 7.98 -12.08 -8.47
C VAL A 57 8.80 -10.81 -8.75
N SER A 58 8.72 -10.27 -9.97
CA SER A 58 9.35 -8.98 -10.28
C SER A 58 8.74 -7.82 -9.48
N SER A 59 7.42 -7.85 -9.24
CA SER A 59 6.72 -6.89 -8.39
C SER A 59 7.16 -7.00 -6.93
N ASP A 60 7.33 -8.21 -6.41
CA ASP A 60 7.79 -8.45 -5.04
C ASP A 60 9.23 -7.94 -4.85
N LEU A 61 10.10 -8.13 -5.85
CA LEU A 61 11.46 -7.59 -5.82
C LEU A 61 11.48 -6.06 -5.84
N ALA A 62 10.63 -5.44 -6.68
CA ALA A 62 10.46 -3.99 -6.71
C ALA A 62 9.92 -3.46 -5.37
N TRP A 63 9.02 -4.20 -4.73
CA TRP A 63 8.46 -3.87 -3.42
C TRP A 63 9.52 -3.91 -2.30
N ILE A 64 10.37 -4.94 -2.28
CA ILE A 64 11.48 -5.02 -1.31
C ILE A 64 12.42 -3.82 -1.48
N ARG A 65 12.76 -3.47 -2.73
CA ARG A 65 13.59 -2.30 -3.02
C ARG A 65 12.95 -1.00 -2.53
N LEU A 66 11.65 -0.82 -2.78
CA LEU A 66 10.89 0.32 -2.29
C LEU A 66 10.92 0.39 -0.75
N LEU A 67 10.74 -0.73 -0.07
CA LEU A 67 10.80 -0.77 1.39
C LEU A 67 12.21 -0.48 1.93
N GLN A 68 13.26 -0.95 1.25
CA GLN A 68 14.64 -0.59 1.60
C GLN A 68 14.86 0.91 1.42
N TYR A 69 14.50 1.47 0.26
CA TYR A 69 14.58 2.90 -0.01
C TYR A 69 13.84 3.75 1.04
N TYR A 70 12.62 3.34 1.41
CA TYR A 70 11.84 4.06 2.41
C TYR A 70 12.35 3.86 3.86
N GLY A 71 12.95 2.71 4.14
CA GLY A 71 13.41 2.32 5.47
C GLY A 71 14.83 2.81 5.81
N THR A 72 15.61 3.19 4.81
CA THR A 72 16.93 3.80 5.00
C THR A 72 16.77 5.26 5.42
N SER A 73 17.08 5.55 6.69
CA SER A 73 17.24 6.92 7.17
C SER A 73 18.36 7.61 6.39
N GLU A 74 18.19 8.89 6.02
CA GLU A 74 19.23 9.80 5.52
C GLU A 74 20.33 10.10 6.59
N GLY A 75 20.72 9.12 7.40
CA GLY A 75 21.63 9.27 8.53
C GLY A 75 22.88 8.40 8.48
N GLU A 76 23.05 7.55 7.45
CA GLU A 76 24.25 6.70 7.31
C GLU A 76 25.09 7.06 6.07
N GLU A 77 24.60 7.91 5.17
CA GLU A 77 25.42 8.51 4.12
C GLU A 77 25.71 9.97 4.46
N GLU A 78 26.96 10.18 4.86
CA GLU A 78 27.61 11.46 5.09
C GLU A 78 27.70 12.25 3.77
N HIS A 79 26.56 12.71 3.25
CA HIS A 79 26.52 13.74 2.23
C HIS A 79 26.62 15.11 2.91
N VAL A 80 27.87 15.59 2.89
CA VAL A 80 28.33 16.91 3.32
C VAL A 80 27.48 18.02 2.65
N HIS A 81 26.99 18.95 3.48
CA HIS A 81 26.15 20.14 3.20
C HIS A 81 24.64 19.83 3.10
N HIS A 82 23.80 20.00 4.14
CA HIS A 82 23.59 21.21 4.93
C HIS A 82 23.00 20.91 6.33
N LEU A 83 23.59 21.51 7.36
CA LEU A 83 23.14 21.40 8.76
C LEU A 83 22.06 22.46 9.05
N HIS A 84 20.78 22.22 8.74
CA HIS A 84 19.64 22.98 9.28
C HIS A 84 18.29 22.24 9.07
N HIS A 85 17.55 22.05 10.17
CA HIS A 85 16.18 21.49 10.29
C HIS A 85 15.99 19.98 10.02
N CYS A 86 15.24 19.32 10.91
CA CYS A 86 14.53 18.08 10.58
C CYS A 86 13.43 18.43 9.55
N GLU A 87 13.81 18.67 8.31
CA GLU A 87 12.90 18.67 7.18
C GLU A 87 12.60 17.20 6.83
N ARG A 88 11.34 16.92 6.48
CA ARG A 88 10.94 15.60 5.99
C ARG A 88 11.87 15.23 4.85
N GLY A 89 12.58 14.09 4.94
CA GLY A 89 13.40 13.60 3.83
C GLY A 89 12.58 13.62 2.53
N GLU A 90 13.15 14.20 1.48
CA GLU A 90 12.48 14.32 0.19
C GLU A 90 12.59 12.97 -0.52
N TYR A 91 11.64 12.06 -0.24
CA TYR A 91 11.57 10.77 -0.93
C TYR A 91 11.04 10.94 -2.36
N GLU A 92 11.75 11.68 -3.20
CA GLU A 92 11.36 12.03 -4.57
C GLU A 92 10.96 10.79 -5.40
N ASP A 93 11.71 9.71 -5.27
CA ASP A 93 11.50 8.46 -5.99
C ASP A 93 10.36 7.59 -5.44
N LEU A 94 9.69 7.99 -4.35
CA LEU A 94 8.63 7.19 -3.72
C LEU A 94 7.48 6.89 -4.69
N LEU A 95 6.95 7.90 -5.37
CA LEU A 95 5.88 7.71 -6.34
C LEU A 95 6.32 6.80 -7.52
N PRO A 96 7.41 7.08 -8.25
CA PRO A 96 7.81 6.25 -9.39
C PRO A 96 8.14 4.81 -8.97
N MET A 97 8.71 4.59 -7.78
CA MET A 97 8.94 3.24 -7.25
C MET A 97 7.63 2.53 -6.90
N CYS A 98 6.65 3.20 -6.29
CA CYS A 98 5.32 2.64 -6.09
C CYS A 98 4.63 2.30 -7.42
N GLN A 99 4.71 3.20 -8.40
CA GLN A 99 4.17 3.00 -9.75
C GLN A 99 4.83 1.83 -10.47
N GLU A 100 6.13 1.61 -10.24
CA GLU A 100 6.84 0.45 -10.75
C GLU A 100 6.27 -0.87 -10.21
N VAL A 101 6.07 -0.96 -8.89
CA VAL A 101 5.47 -2.15 -8.25
C VAL A 101 4.10 -2.44 -8.87
N VAL A 102 3.21 -1.44 -8.89
CA VAL A 102 1.83 -1.65 -9.34
C VAL A 102 1.69 -1.82 -10.86
N ARG A 103 2.66 -1.38 -11.65
CA ARG A 103 2.72 -1.68 -13.10
C ARG A 103 3.08 -3.15 -13.35
N LEU A 104 3.88 -3.75 -12.47
CA LEU A 104 4.25 -5.16 -12.56
C LEU A 104 3.12 -6.05 -12.05
N ASP A 105 2.54 -5.73 -10.89
CA ASP A 105 1.32 -6.35 -10.37
C ASP A 105 0.25 -5.30 -9.97
N PRO A 106 -0.71 -5.03 -10.86
CA PRO A 106 -1.81 -4.11 -10.58
C PRO A 106 -2.71 -4.52 -9.41
N TYR A 107 -2.66 -5.78 -8.95
CA TYR A 107 -3.45 -6.30 -7.84
C TYR A 107 -2.70 -6.29 -6.50
N PHE A 108 -1.48 -5.75 -6.45
CA PHE A 108 -0.73 -5.60 -5.20
C PHE A 108 -1.26 -4.41 -4.39
N HIS A 109 -2.37 -4.63 -3.68
CA HIS A 109 -3.09 -3.57 -2.95
C HIS A 109 -2.23 -2.81 -1.94
N TYR A 110 -1.32 -3.49 -1.26
CA TYR A 110 -0.46 -2.88 -0.25
C TYR A 110 0.47 -1.80 -0.83
N ALA A 111 0.95 -1.95 -2.07
CA ALA A 111 1.83 -0.94 -2.67
C ALA A 111 1.10 0.40 -2.87
N TYR A 112 -0.16 0.37 -3.31
CA TYR A 112 -0.99 1.57 -3.39
C TYR A 112 -1.28 2.19 -2.03
N LEU A 113 -1.65 1.36 -1.03
CA LEU A 113 -2.00 1.85 0.31
C LEU A 113 -0.78 2.42 1.05
N PHE A 114 0.36 1.75 0.96
CA PHE A 114 1.61 2.19 1.54
C PHE A 114 2.09 3.48 0.88
N GLY A 115 2.22 3.50 -0.45
CA GLY A 115 2.63 4.67 -1.20
C GLY A 115 1.71 5.86 -0.95
N GLY A 116 0.39 5.67 -1.07
CA GLY A 116 -0.60 6.72 -0.82
C GLY A 116 -0.57 7.23 0.63
N GLY A 117 -0.37 6.34 1.61
CA GLY A 117 -0.23 6.72 3.02
C GLY A 117 1.04 7.52 3.29
N CYS A 118 2.21 7.04 2.85
CA CYS A 118 3.48 7.70 3.05
C CYS A 118 3.52 9.06 2.34
N LEU A 119 3.13 9.12 1.06
CA LEU A 119 3.06 10.36 0.29
C LEU A 119 2.18 11.40 1.01
N ALA A 120 0.98 11.02 1.45
CA ALA A 120 0.05 11.96 2.06
C ALA A 120 0.42 12.36 3.50
N PHE A 121 0.70 11.40 4.38
CA PHE A 121 0.77 11.66 5.82
C PHE A 121 2.19 11.90 6.34
N ASN A 122 3.20 11.41 5.64
CA ASN A 122 4.61 11.60 6.04
C ASN A 122 5.26 12.72 5.22
N HIS A 123 4.85 12.91 3.96
CA HIS A 123 5.46 13.87 3.03
C HIS A 123 4.52 14.98 2.53
N GLU A 124 3.24 15.00 2.92
CA GLU A 124 2.24 16.00 2.48
C GLU A 124 2.07 16.14 0.96
N ARG A 125 2.50 15.14 0.18
CA ARG A 125 2.33 15.00 -1.27
C ARG A 125 0.95 14.43 -1.59
N TYR A 126 -0.08 15.18 -1.20
CA TYR A 126 -1.48 14.72 -1.25
C TYR A 126 -1.99 14.39 -2.66
N ASP A 127 -1.62 15.19 -3.64
CA ASP A 127 -2.16 15.04 -5.01
C ASP A 127 -1.59 13.77 -5.67
N GLU A 128 -0.30 13.49 -5.46
CA GLU A 128 0.36 12.25 -5.89
C GLU A 128 -0.19 11.02 -5.17
N ALA A 129 -0.47 11.12 -3.87
CA ALA A 129 -1.11 10.05 -3.11
C ALA A 129 -2.50 9.70 -3.67
N ILE A 130 -3.30 10.72 -3.97
CA ILE A 130 -4.63 10.55 -4.56
C ILE A 130 -4.51 9.96 -5.97
N GLU A 131 -3.55 10.42 -6.79
CA GLU A 131 -3.31 9.87 -8.12
C GLU A 131 -3.02 8.36 -8.05
N LEU A 132 -2.06 7.94 -7.21
CA LEU A 132 -1.70 6.54 -7.03
C LEU A 132 -2.91 5.71 -6.58
N LEU A 133 -3.69 6.18 -5.61
CA LEU A 133 -4.88 5.48 -5.12
C LEU A 133 -6.00 5.42 -6.17
N GLN A 134 -6.16 6.44 -7.01
CA GLN A 134 -7.09 6.42 -8.14
C GLN A 134 -6.68 5.39 -9.21
N GLN A 135 -5.37 5.23 -9.48
CA GLN A 135 -4.88 4.11 -10.29
C GLN A 135 -5.26 2.77 -9.65
N GLY A 136 -5.14 2.66 -8.33
CA GLY A 136 -5.60 1.51 -7.55
C GLY A 136 -7.08 1.20 -7.75
N ILE A 137 -7.96 2.21 -7.67
CA ILE A 137 -9.40 2.05 -7.92
C ILE A 137 -9.68 1.59 -9.35
N LYS A 138 -8.98 2.16 -10.35
CA LYS A 138 -9.12 1.77 -11.76
C LYS A 138 -8.79 0.29 -11.97
N ASN A 139 -7.73 -0.20 -11.35
CA ASN A 139 -7.28 -1.59 -11.51
C ASN A 139 -8.06 -2.57 -10.60
N ASN A 140 -8.54 -2.12 -9.45
CA ASN A 140 -9.22 -2.93 -8.44
C ASN A 140 -10.49 -2.24 -7.95
N PRO A 141 -11.53 -2.10 -8.79
CA PRO A 141 -12.70 -1.28 -8.47
C PRO A 141 -13.47 -1.75 -7.23
N LYS A 142 -13.37 -3.03 -6.89
CA LYS A 142 -14.02 -3.65 -5.72
C LYS A 142 -13.23 -3.52 -4.41
N PHE A 143 -11.98 -3.02 -4.45
CA PHE A 143 -11.17 -2.86 -3.25
C PHE A 143 -11.48 -1.52 -2.57
N TRP A 144 -12.42 -1.53 -1.64
CA TRP A 144 -12.99 -0.33 -1.03
C TRP A 144 -11.99 0.51 -0.23
N ARG A 145 -10.90 -0.10 0.29
CA ARG A 145 -9.91 0.59 1.13
C ARG A 145 -9.23 1.76 0.43
N PHE A 146 -9.10 1.73 -0.90
CA PHE A 146 -8.56 2.88 -1.64
C PHE A 146 -9.43 4.13 -1.48
N ARG A 147 -10.76 3.97 -1.51
CA ARG A 147 -11.70 5.08 -1.28
C ARG A 147 -11.62 5.61 0.13
N LEU A 148 -11.47 4.73 1.12
CA LEU A 148 -11.24 5.13 2.51
C LEU A 148 -9.96 5.96 2.64
N TYR A 149 -8.86 5.55 2.00
CA TYR A 149 -7.61 6.29 2.06
C TYR A 149 -7.73 7.65 1.37
N ILE A 150 -8.32 7.74 0.18
CA ILE A 150 -8.59 9.03 -0.48
C ILE A 150 -9.47 9.91 0.41
N ALA A 151 -10.53 9.36 1.00
CA ALA A 151 -11.40 10.06 1.92
C ALA A 151 -10.63 10.64 3.13
N ALA A 152 -9.73 9.85 3.74
CA ALA A 152 -8.88 10.30 4.83
C ALA A 152 -7.91 11.43 4.37
N ILE A 153 -7.31 11.30 3.18
CA ILE A 153 -6.41 12.31 2.63
C ILE A 153 -7.15 13.63 2.41
N VAL A 154 -8.31 13.59 1.75
CA VAL A 154 -9.12 14.79 1.47
C VAL A 154 -9.61 15.44 2.77
N TYR A 155 -10.05 14.63 3.72
CA TYR A 155 -10.48 15.08 5.04
C TYR A 155 -9.35 15.81 5.78
N THR A 156 -8.13 15.24 5.78
CA THR A 156 -6.95 15.84 6.43
C THR A 156 -6.50 17.12 5.74
N LYS A 157 -6.44 17.13 4.40
CA LYS A 157 -5.94 18.28 3.62
C LYS A 157 -6.89 19.49 3.69
N THR A 158 -8.20 19.25 3.58
CA THR A 158 -9.17 20.34 3.27
C THR A 158 -10.44 20.32 4.12
N LYS A 159 -10.74 19.21 4.82
CA LYS A 159 -12.04 18.97 5.49
C LYS A 159 -13.25 19.16 4.58
N GLU A 160 -13.08 19.02 3.26
CA GLU A 160 -14.17 19.11 2.29
C GLU A 160 -15.09 17.88 2.39
N TYR A 161 -16.05 17.92 3.31
CA TYR A 161 -16.97 16.80 3.56
C TYR A 161 -17.73 16.35 2.31
N ASP A 162 -18.04 17.27 1.39
CA ASP A 162 -18.74 16.97 0.13
C ASP A 162 -17.96 16.03 -0.81
N LYS A 163 -16.62 16.05 -0.73
CA LYS A 163 -15.76 15.12 -1.47
C LYS A 163 -15.55 13.80 -0.72
N VAL A 164 -15.59 13.84 0.61
CA VAL A 164 -15.35 12.69 1.50
C VAL A 164 -16.55 11.74 1.54
N VAL A 165 -17.75 12.29 1.71
CA VAL A 165 -19.01 11.53 1.84
C VAL A 165 -19.20 10.48 0.73
N PRO A 166 -19.16 10.83 -0.58
CA PRO A 166 -19.42 9.84 -1.63
C PRO A 166 -18.41 8.68 -1.63
N LEU A 167 -17.15 8.94 -1.27
CA LEU A 167 -16.12 7.91 -1.16
C LEU A 167 -16.43 6.91 -0.04
N LEU A 168 -16.87 7.41 1.11
CA LEU A 168 -17.25 6.59 2.26
C LEU A 168 -18.56 5.84 2.00
N GLU A 169 -19.55 6.47 1.37
CA GLU A 169 -20.80 5.81 0.96
C GLU A 169 -20.54 4.63 0.01
N GLU A 170 -19.61 4.78 -0.94
CA GLU A 170 -19.18 3.65 -1.76
C GLU A 170 -18.45 2.59 -0.96
N ALA A 171 -17.61 2.97 0.01
CA ALA A 171 -16.85 2.03 0.81
C ALA A 171 -17.73 1.18 1.75
N ILE A 172 -18.76 1.74 2.38
CA ILE A 172 -19.61 1.02 3.33
C ILE A 172 -20.57 0.00 2.68
N LYS A 173 -20.70 0.01 1.34
CA LYS A 173 -21.47 -1.00 0.59
C LYS A 173 -20.83 -2.39 0.65
N TYR A 174 -19.55 -2.47 0.96
CA TYR A 174 -18.80 -3.73 1.01
C TYR A 174 -18.92 -4.38 2.39
N ARG A 175 -19.20 -5.69 2.42
CA ARG A 175 -19.49 -6.42 3.66
C ARG A 175 -18.31 -6.49 4.62
N ASP A 176 -17.08 -6.50 4.10
CA ASP A 176 -15.84 -6.53 4.88
C ASP A 176 -15.38 -5.13 5.33
N CYS A 177 -16.17 -4.09 5.03
CA CYS A 177 -15.91 -2.73 5.51
C CYS A 177 -16.20 -2.63 7.01
N PRO A 178 -15.20 -2.25 7.83
CA PRO A 178 -15.34 -2.15 9.28
C PRO A 178 -16.40 -1.14 9.73
N GLU A 179 -17.01 -1.40 10.88
CA GLU A 179 -18.03 -0.51 11.47
C GLU A 179 -17.48 0.88 11.78
N VAL A 180 -16.19 1.01 12.10
CA VAL A 180 -15.54 2.31 12.31
C VAL A 180 -15.65 3.25 11.09
N VAL A 181 -15.70 2.71 9.87
CA VAL A 181 -15.91 3.52 8.65
C VAL A 181 -17.34 4.05 8.58
N LYS A 182 -18.32 3.24 8.99
CA LYS A 182 -19.73 3.64 9.07
C LYS A 182 -19.92 4.73 10.13
N ILE A 183 -19.29 4.54 11.31
CA ILE A 183 -19.27 5.53 12.39
C ILE A 183 -18.69 6.86 11.92
N PHE A 184 -17.57 6.81 11.20
CA PHE A 184 -16.94 8.01 10.66
C PHE A 184 -17.87 8.77 9.70
N LEU A 185 -18.56 8.05 8.81
CA LEU A 185 -19.56 8.65 7.91
C LEU A 185 -20.74 9.25 8.67
N ALA A 186 -21.29 8.55 9.68
CA ALA A 186 -22.39 9.05 10.49
C ALA A 186 -22.02 10.35 11.23
N ASN A 187 -20.78 10.44 11.73
CA ASN A 187 -20.26 11.65 12.37
C ASN A 187 -20.12 12.81 11.37
N ILE A 188 -19.67 12.54 10.13
CA ILE A 188 -19.63 13.57 9.08
C ILE A 188 -21.05 14.06 8.76
N TYR A 189 -22.03 13.16 8.66
CA TYR A 189 -23.42 13.55 8.44
C TYR A 189 -23.97 14.42 9.57
N LYS A 190 -23.65 14.10 10.83
CA LYS A 190 -24.01 14.93 11.98
C LYS A 190 -23.40 16.34 11.89
N VAL A 191 -22.12 16.45 11.53
CA VAL A 191 -21.45 17.75 11.35
C VAL A 191 -22.06 18.56 10.21
N LYS A 192 -22.49 17.89 9.14
CA LYS A 192 -23.20 18.53 8.01
C LYS A 192 -24.66 18.89 8.32
N GLY A 193 -25.20 18.47 9.47
CA GLY A 193 -26.62 18.66 9.82
C GLY A 193 -27.57 17.69 9.11
N GLU A 194 -27.06 16.66 8.43
CA GLU A 194 -27.84 15.61 7.77
C GLU A 194 -28.20 14.51 8.77
N PHE A 195 -28.96 14.86 9.80
CA PHE A 195 -29.22 13.98 10.95
C PHE A 195 -29.96 12.71 10.57
N GLU A 196 -30.88 12.76 9.61
CA GLU A 196 -31.64 11.59 9.16
C GLU A 196 -30.73 10.49 8.61
N LYS A 197 -29.70 10.86 7.85
CA LYS A 197 -28.72 9.91 7.33
C LYS A 197 -27.81 9.36 8.42
N ALA A 198 -27.42 10.22 9.37
CA ALA A 198 -26.63 9.77 10.53
C ALA A 198 -27.41 8.74 11.36
N ILE A 199 -28.68 9.03 11.67
CA ILE A 199 -29.59 8.15 12.42
C ILE A 199 -29.72 6.80 11.71
N ALA A 200 -29.96 6.79 10.39
CA ALA A 200 -30.09 5.54 9.63
C ALA A 200 -28.84 4.65 9.74
N ILE A 201 -27.63 5.24 9.76
CA ILE A 201 -26.40 4.48 9.96
C ILE A 201 -26.32 3.94 11.39
N TRP A 202 -26.66 4.75 12.40
CA TRP A 202 -26.63 4.32 13.80
C TRP A 202 -27.63 3.20 14.09
N GLU A 203 -28.85 3.29 13.56
CA GLU A 203 -29.85 2.22 13.65
C GLU A 203 -29.35 0.94 12.98
N HIS A 204 -28.73 1.05 11.80
CA HIS A 204 -28.13 -0.09 11.14
C HIS A 204 -27.02 -0.73 11.99
N ILE A 205 -26.13 0.07 12.60
CA ILE A 205 -25.07 -0.43 13.48
C ILE A 205 -25.69 -1.14 14.70
N LEU A 206 -26.67 -0.54 15.37
CA LEU A 206 -27.35 -1.13 16.51
C LEU A 206 -28.04 -2.47 16.17
N ALA A 207 -28.63 -2.57 14.98
CA ALA A 207 -29.32 -3.77 14.52
C ALA A 207 -28.36 -4.90 14.09
N THR A 208 -27.18 -4.57 13.53
CA THR A 208 -26.32 -5.56 12.84
C THR A 208 -25.00 -5.86 13.55
N SER A 209 -24.52 -4.95 14.40
CA SER A 209 -23.25 -5.14 15.09
C SER A 209 -23.34 -6.27 16.11
N ARG A 210 -22.26 -7.05 16.20
CA ARG A 210 -22.06 -8.11 17.20
C ARG A 210 -21.24 -7.63 18.39
N ASP A 211 -20.61 -6.46 18.28
CA ASP A 211 -19.80 -5.88 19.34
C ASP A 211 -20.70 -5.04 20.24
N GLU A 212 -20.81 -5.45 21.50
CA GLU A 212 -21.67 -4.77 22.47
C GLU A 212 -21.21 -3.34 22.76
N GLN A 213 -19.91 -3.05 22.68
CA GLN A 213 -19.39 -1.70 22.87
C GLN A 213 -19.84 -0.78 21.73
N VAL A 214 -19.78 -1.28 20.50
CA VAL A 214 -20.23 -0.53 19.32
C VAL A 214 -21.75 -0.35 19.31
N ARG A 215 -22.51 -1.36 19.73
CA ARG A 215 -23.97 -1.26 19.92
C ARG A 215 -24.33 -0.21 20.97
N SER A 216 -23.68 -0.24 22.12
CA SER A 216 -23.91 0.72 23.21
C SER A 216 -23.57 2.15 22.78
N ALA A 217 -22.49 2.33 22.02
CA ALA A 217 -22.14 3.63 21.43
C ALA A 217 -23.21 4.13 20.45
N ALA A 218 -23.73 3.24 19.58
CA ALA A 218 -24.83 3.59 18.67
C ALA A 218 -26.10 3.96 19.43
N GLU A 219 -26.46 3.23 20.48
CA GLU A 219 -27.61 3.53 21.34
C GLU A 219 -27.48 4.90 22.02
N SER A 220 -26.29 5.23 22.57
CA SER A 220 -26.02 6.54 23.16
C SER A 220 -26.23 7.67 22.16
N HIS A 221 -25.71 7.53 20.94
CA HIS A 221 -25.90 8.54 19.89
C HIS A 221 -27.36 8.69 19.47
N LEU A 222 -28.13 7.60 19.42
CA LEU A 222 -29.56 7.66 19.13
C LEU A 222 -30.36 8.31 20.28
N LYS A 223 -29.97 8.10 21.54
CA LYS A 223 -30.53 8.80 22.72
C LYS A 223 -30.22 10.29 22.69
N GLU A 224 -28.97 10.66 22.40
CA GLU A 224 -28.55 12.07 22.22
C GLU A 224 -29.37 12.79 21.14
N MET A 225 -29.73 12.08 20.07
CA MET A 225 -30.57 12.59 18.98
C MET A 225 -32.08 12.54 19.28
N GLY A 226 -32.49 12.08 20.47
CA GLY A 226 -33.89 12.02 20.89
C GLY A 226 -34.72 10.90 20.25
N ILE A 227 -34.08 9.92 19.62
CA ILE A 227 -34.75 8.79 18.95
C ILE A 227 -35.11 7.69 19.95
N LEU A 228 -34.24 7.43 20.92
CA LEU A 228 -34.44 6.43 21.97
C LEU A 228 -34.65 7.11 23.34
N ARG A 229 -35.42 6.45 24.22
CA ARG A 229 -35.67 6.90 25.60
C ARG A 229 -34.68 6.29 26.59
#